data_AF-A0A969CCJ9-F1
#
_entry.id   AF-A0A969CCJ9-F1
#
_cell.length_a   1.000
_cell.length_b   1.000
_cell.length_c   1.000
_cell.angle_alpha   90.00
_cell.angle_beta   90.00
_cell.angle_gamma   90.00
#
_symmetry.space_group_name_H-M   'P 1'
#
loop_
_entity.id
_entity.type
_entity.pdbx_description
1 polymer ?
#
loop_
_entity_poly.entity_id
_entity_poly.type
_entity_poly.pdbx_seq_one_letter_code
_entity_poly.pdbx_strand_id
1 'polypeptide(L)' 'MRLVNDRNNDSVIDASEVIVSSTSAGNRSELINQFLTPGSTYYLQVYQHSGGSSYNLNMAPV' A
#
# COMPACT_ATOMS: atom_id res chain seq x y z
N MET A 1 -3.44 0.21 5.38
CA MET A 1 -2.68 -0.11 4.14
C MET A 1 -1.54 0.89 3.90
N ARG A 2 -0.49 0.49 3.17
CA ARG A 2 0.56 1.39 2.67
C ARG A 2 0.93 1.12 1.22
N LEU A 3 1.34 2.17 0.51
CA LEU A 3 1.93 2.13 -0.83
C LEU A 3 3.42 2.41 -0.73
N VAL A 4 4.22 1.59 -1.41
CA VAL A 4 5.68 1.58 -1.37
C VAL A 4 6.21 1.60 -2.80
N ASN A 5 7.31 2.31 -3.04
CA ASN A 5 8.11 2.19 -4.26
C ASN A 5 9.44 1.53 -3.90
N ASP A 6 9.61 0.28 -4.31
CA ASP A 6 10.83 -0.48 -4.11
C ASP A 6 11.90 0.06 -5.06
N ARG A 7 12.75 0.94 -4.55
CA ARG A 7 13.74 1.70 -5.31
C ARG A 7 15.08 0.98 -5.34
N ASN A 8 15.33 0.10 -4.38
CA ASN A 8 16.57 -0.65 -4.27
C ASN A 8 16.44 -2.07 -4.89
N ASN A 9 15.24 -2.48 -5.29
CA ASN A 9 14.90 -3.73 -5.97
C ASN A 9 15.25 -4.99 -5.17
N ASP A 10 15.21 -4.92 -3.83
CA ASP A 10 15.52 -6.05 -2.97
C ASP A 10 14.27 -6.79 -2.44
N SER A 11 13.07 -6.33 -2.82
CA SER A 11 11.78 -6.88 -2.37
C SER A 11 11.57 -6.82 -0.84
N VAL A 12 12.35 -6.01 -0.14
CA VAL A 12 12.15 -5.63 1.26
C VAL A 12 11.45 -4.28 1.27
N ILE A 13 10.62 -4.03 2.29
CA ILE A 13 10.00 -2.71 2.44
C ILE A 13 10.84 -1.88 3.40
N ASP A 14 11.54 -0.89 2.87
CA ASP A 14 12.24 0.09 3.69
C ASP A 14 11.32 1.24 4.11
N ALA A 15 11.59 1.82 5.29
CA ALA A 15 10.84 2.96 5.79
C ALA A 15 10.92 4.18 4.85
N SER A 16 12.05 4.36 4.16
CA SER A 16 12.27 5.44 3.17
C SER A 16 11.54 5.24 1.84
N GLU A 17 10.99 4.05 1.60
CA GLU A 17 10.30 3.68 0.35
C GLU A 17 8.78 3.82 0.47
N VAL A 18 8.28 4.02 1.68
CA VAL A 18 6.85 4.28 1.92
C VAL A 18 6.48 5.63 1.34
N ILE A 19 5.61 5.61 0.33
CA ILE A 19 5.09 6.84 -0.29
C ILE A 19 3.95 7.40 0.53
N VAL A 20 3.02 6.54 0.92
CA VAL A 20 1.84 6.92 1.69
C VAL A 20 1.34 5.73 2.50
N SER A 21 0.82 6.02 3.68
CA SER A 21 0.13 5.05 4.53
C SER A 21 -1.22 5.61 4.93
N SER A 22 -2.23 4.75 4.98
CA SER A 22 -3.51 5.11 5.55
C SER A 22 -3.41 5.11 7.08
N THR A 23 -4.04 6.09 7.71
CA THR A 23 -4.17 6.19 9.18
C THR A 23 -5.56 5.74 9.65
N SER A 24 -6.38 5.16 8.76
CA SER A 24 -7.67 4.59 9.12
C SER A 24 -7.48 3.38 10.04
N ALA A 25 -8.11 3.41 11.22
CA ALA A 25 -8.09 2.31 12.17
C ALA A 25 -9.25 1.32 11.94
N GLY A 26 -9.06 0.08 12.40
CA GLY A 26 -10.10 -0.95 12.41
C GLY A 26 -10.45 -1.46 11.01
N ASN A 27 -11.75 -1.57 10.73
CA ASN A 27 -12.31 -2.08 9.47
C ASN A 27 -12.87 -0.96 8.56
N ARG A 28 -12.46 0.29 8.80
CA ARG A 28 -12.89 1.43 7.98
C ARG A 28 -12.28 1.29 6.58
N SER A 29 -13.04 1.69 5.55
CA SER A 29 -12.53 1.74 4.20
C SER A 29 -11.27 2.61 4.11
N GLU A 30 -10.26 2.10 3.43
CA GLU A 30 -9.00 2.79 3.17
C GLU A 30 -8.94 3.18 1.69
N LEU A 31 -8.38 4.35 1.38
CA LEU A 31 -8.19 4.84 0.02
C LEU A 31 -6.79 5.42 -0.12
N ILE A 32 -6.09 5.02 -1.18
CA ILE A 32 -4.86 5.65 -1.64
C ILE A 32 -5.11 6.13 -3.06
N ASN A 33 -4.93 7.42 -3.30
CA ASN A 33 -4.99 8.02 -4.63
C ASN A 33 -3.68 8.76 -4.89
N GLN A 34 -2.84 8.21 -5.76
CA GLN A 34 -1.47 8.68 -5.94
C GLN A 34 -1.05 8.59 -7.41
N PHE A 35 -0.42 9.65 -7.92
CA PHE A 35 0.28 9.60 -9.19
C PHE A 35 1.59 8.83 -9.03
N LEU A 36 1.77 7.81 -9.86
CA LEU A 36 2.95 6.95 -9.86
C LEU A 36 3.88 7.33 -11.01
N THR A 37 5.19 7.30 -10.75
CA THR A 37 6.21 7.46 -11.79
C THR A 37 6.27 6.18 -12.64
N PRO A 38 6.12 6.28 -13.98
CA PRO A 38 6.27 5.13 -14.88
C PRO A 38 7.67 4.50 -14.78
N GLY A 39 7.73 3.19 -14.98
CA GLY A 39 9.00 2.45 -15.00
C GLY A 39 9.57 2.10 -13.62
N SER A 40 8.85 2.39 -12.52
CA SER A 40 9.21 1.95 -11.17
C SER A 40 8.30 0.81 -10.69
N THR A 41 8.78 0.04 -9.71
CA THR A 41 8.03 -1.04 -9.09
C THR A 41 7.34 -0.55 -7.82
N TYR A 42 6.04 -0.77 -7.73
CA TYR A 42 5.25 -0.38 -6.56
C TYR A 42 4.61 -1.59 -5.91
N TYR A 43 4.60 -1.58 -4.58
CA TYR A 43 3.93 -2.57 -3.76
C TYR A 43 2.84 -1.93 -2.93
N LEU A 44 1.71 -2.62 -2.86
CA LEU A 44 0.65 -2.27 -1.94
C LEU A 44 0.59 -3.32 -0.83
N GLN A 45 0.77 -2.88 0.41
CA GLN A 45 0.66 -3.74 1.58
C GLN A 45 -0.62 -3.44 2.36
N VAL A 46 -1.41 -4.48 2.58
CA VAL A 46 -2.60 -4.46 3.45
C VAL A 46 -2.23 -5.16 4.76
N TYR A 47 -2.56 -4.52 5.89
CA TYR A 47 -2.26 -5.06 7.22
C TYR A 47 -3.52 -5.62 7.85
N GLN A 48 -3.43 -6.83 8.38
CA GLN A 48 -4.47 -7.35 9.23
C GLN A 48 -4.17 -7.01 10.69
N HIS A 49 -5.11 -6.32 11.35
CA HIS A 49 -4.96 -5.98 12.76
C HIS A 49 -5.23 -7.16 13.70
N SER A 50 -6.25 -7.98 13.42
CA SER A 50 -6.58 -9.19 14.19
C SER A 50 -7.56 -10.09 13.42
N GLY A 51 -7.76 -11.33 13.91
CA GLY A 51 -8.79 -12.25 13.46
C GLY A 51 -8.55 -12.83 12.06
N GLY A 52 -9.64 -13.15 11.35
CA GLY A 52 -9.65 -13.55 9.94
C GLY A 52 -10.72 -12.71 9.24
N SER A 53 -10.36 -11.52 8.77
CA SER A 53 -11.31 -10.60 8.13
C SER A 53 -11.11 -10.61 6.63
N SER A 54 -12.17 -10.88 5.88
CA SER A 54 -12.17 -10.71 4.43
C SER A 54 -12.02 -9.24 4.07
N TYR A 55 -11.24 -8.95 3.03
CA TYR A 55 -11.11 -7.62 2.46
C TYR A 55 -11.33 -7.67 0.95
N ASN A 56 -11.84 -6.58 0.40
CA ASN A 56 -11.93 -6.39 -1.05
C ASN A 56 -10.88 -5.35 -1.44
N LEU A 57 -9.97 -5.73 -2.33
CA LEU A 57 -8.96 -4.82 -2.88
C LEU A 57 -9.28 -4.55 -4.34
N ASN A 58 -9.44 -3.26 -4.66
CA ASN A 58 -9.60 -2.79 -6.03
C ASN A 58 -8.44 -1.85 -6.35
N MET A 59 -7.88 -2.02 -7.54
CA MET A 59 -6.81 -1.17 -8.07
C MET A 59 -7.21 -0.78 -9.49
N ALA A 60 -7.20 0.51 -9.77
CA ALA A 60 -7.49 1.05 -11.09
C ALA A 60 -6.57 2.25 -11.34
N PRO A 61 -6.14 2.47 -12.60
CA PRO A 61 -5.62 3.77 -13.01
C PRO A 61 -6.66 4.86 -12.74
N VAL A 62 -6.18 6.06 -12.42
CA VAL A 62 -7.00 7.28 -12.42
C VAL A 62 -7.21 7.82 -13.82
#